data_AF-A0A974XIE1-F1
#
_entry.id   AF-A0A974XIE1-F1
#
_cell.length_a   1.000
_cell.length_b   1.000
_cell.length_c   1.000
_cell.angle_alpha   90.00
_cell.angle_beta   90.00
_cell.angle_gamma   90.00
#
_symmetry.space_group_name_H-M   'P 1'
#
loop_
_entity.id
_entity.type
_entity.pdbx_description
1 polymer ?
#
loop_
_entity_poly.entity_id
_entity_poly.type
_entity_poly.pdbx_seq_one_letter_code
_entity_poly.pdbx_strand_id
1 'polypeptide(L)' 'MLSVRCNPEDEYLIKTFAASKGMNVSEFLREAAIEKIQEEFDLEIIKEYLAVKDELPLYTAEEVDRELDL' A
#
# COMPACT_ATOMS: atom_id res chain seq x y z
N MET A 1 4.75 7.51 -21.94
CA MET A 1 3.35 7.07 -22.13
C MET A 1 3.32 5.58 -21.83
N LEU A 2 2.47 5.14 -20.88
CA LEU A 2 2.24 3.73 -20.60
C LEU A 2 0.96 3.30 -21.30
N SER A 3 0.95 2.12 -21.89
CA SER A 3 -0.25 1.52 -22.49
C SER A 3 -0.48 0.15 -21.89
N VAL A 4 -1.73 -0.09 -21.47
CA VAL A 4 -2.19 -1.37 -20.95
C VAL A 4 -3.18 -1.92 -21.95
N ARG A 5 -3.00 -3.18 -22.34
CA ARG A 5 -3.96 -3.89 -23.18
C ARG A 5 -5.03 -4.49 -22.29
N CYS A 6 -6.28 -4.13 -22.55
CA CYS A 6 -7.46 -4.64 -21.86
C CYS A 6 -8.50 -5.07 -22.89
N ASN A 7 -9.39 -5.99 -22.48
CA ASN A 7 -10.56 -6.29 -23.28
C ASN A 7 -11.61 -5.15 -23.12
N PRO A 8 -12.65 -5.08 -23.97
CA PRO A 8 -13.63 -3.99 -23.89
C PRO A 8 -14.42 -3.91 -22.57
N GLU A 9 -14.63 -5.05 -21.92
CA GLU A 9 -15.35 -5.12 -20.64
C GLU A 9 -14.51 -4.57 -19.49
N ASP A 10 -13.24 -5.00 -19.39
CA ASP A 10 -12.27 -4.47 -18.43
C ASP A 10 -12.08 -2.95 -18.62
N GLU A 11 -11.98 -2.50 -19.87
CA GLU A 11 -11.83 -1.08 -20.19
C GLU A 11 -13.05 -0.27 -19.71
N TYR A 12 -14.25 -0.79 -19.92
CA TYR A 12 -15.49 -0.15 -19.45
C TYR A 12 -15.54 -0.07 -17.91
N LEU A 13 -15.18 -1.16 -17.23
CA LEU A 13 -15.17 -1.21 -15.77
C LEU A 13 -14.14 -0.25 -15.17
N ILE A 14 -12.91 -0.24 -15.68
CA ILE A 14 -11.82 0.64 -15.21
C ILE A 14 -12.22 2.12 -15.40
N LYS A 15 -12.75 2.47 -16.57
CA LYS A 15 -13.21 3.85 -16.85
C LYS A 15 -14.33 4.28 -15.92
N THR A 16 -15.33 3.42 -15.74
CA THR A 16 -16.48 3.71 -14.89
C THR A 16 -16.07 3.85 -13.43
N PHE A 17 -15.18 2.98 -12.95
CA PHE A 17 -14.67 3.05 -11.59
C PHE A 17 -13.86 4.33 -11.34
N ALA A 18 -12.89 4.64 -12.22
CA ALA A 18 -12.09 5.86 -12.11
C ALA A 18 -12.99 7.11 -12.10
N ALA A 19 -13.98 7.17 -13.00
CA ALA A 19 -14.94 8.27 -13.04
C ALA A 19 -15.78 8.38 -11.76
N SER A 20 -16.19 7.25 -11.16
CA SER A 20 -16.93 7.24 -9.89
C SER A 20 -16.14 7.81 -8.71
N LYS A 21 -14.81 7.85 -8.83
CA LYS A 21 -13.88 8.43 -7.86
C LYS A 21 -13.42 9.85 -8.23
N GLY A 22 -13.95 10.41 -9.33
CA GLY A 22 -13.53 11.72 -9.83
C GLY A 22 -12.12 11.73 -10.44
N MET A 23 -11.59 10.58 -10.83
CA MET A 23 -10.25 10.41 -11.39
C MET A 23 -10.32 10.06 -12.88
N ASN A 24 -9.28 10.39 -13.63
CA ASN A 24 -9.06 9.82 -14.95
C ASN A 24 -8.38 8.44 -14.85
N VAL A 25 -8.42 7.66 -15.94
CA VAL A 25 -7.86 6.29 -15.96
C VAL A 25 -6.36 6.27 -15.65
N SER A 26 -5.60 7.26 -16.09
CA SER A 26 -4.15 7.29 -15.84
C SER A 26 -3.81 7.64 -14.39
N GLU A 27 -4.63 8.48 -13.74
CA GLU A 27 -4.52 8.75 -12.30
C GLU A 27 -4.82 7.48 -11.49
N PHE A 28 -5.98 6.86 -11.76
CA PHE A 28 -6.37 5.63 -11.09
C PHE A 28 -5.32 4.51 -11.25
N LEU A 29 -4.85 4.25 -12.47
CA LEU A 29 -3.84 3.21 -12.71
C LEU A 29 -2.50 3.51 -12.04
N ARG A 30 -2.12 4.79 -11.94
CA ARG A 30 -0.90 5.19 -11.24
C ARG A 30 -1.02 4.94 -9.75
N GLU A 31 -2.12 5.37 -9.14
CA GLU A 31 -2.36 5.19 -7.70
C GLU A 31 -2.44 3.71 -7.34
N ALA A 32 -3.23 2.93 -8.08
CA ALA A 32 -3.36 1.48 -7.85
C ALA A 32 -2.03 0.74 -7.99
N ALA A 33 -1.17 1.14 -8.94
CA ALA A 33 0.15 0.53 -9.09
C ALA A 33 1.08 0.87 -7.91
N ILE A 34 1.06 2.11 -7.42
CA ILE A 34 1.86 2.53 -6.27
C ILE A 34 1.36 1.84 -4.99
N GLU A 35 0.05 1.81 -4.76
CA GLU A 35 -0.57 1.12 -3.64
C GLU A 35 -0.18 -0.36 -3.63
N LYS A 36 -0.22 -1.01 -4.80
CA LYS A 36 0.17 -2.42 -4.89
C LYS A 36 1.63 -2.67 -4.53
N ILE A 37 2.53 -1.79 -4.96
CA ILE A 37 3.95 -1.85 -4.61
C ILE A 37 4.12 -1.67 -3.10
N GLN A 38 3.43 -0.70 -2.49
CA GLN A 38 3.49 -0.45 -1.06
C GLN A 38 3.00 -1.65 -0.25
N GLU A 39 1.88 -2.27 -0.63
CA GLU A 39 1.38 -3.48 0.03
C GLU A 39 2.42 -4.61 0.06
N GLU A 40 3.19 -4.77 -1.02
CA GLU A 40 4.23 -5.82 -1.10
C GLU A 40 5.38 -5.53 -0.13
N PHE A 41 5.84 -4.29 -0.05
CA PHE A 41 6.87 -3.87 0.90
C PHE A 41 6.38 -3.96 2.35
N ASP A 42 5.18 -3.47 2.65
CA ASP A 42 4.59 -3.53 3.98
C ASP A 42 4.45 -4.98 4.45
N LEU A 43 4.03 -5.88 3.56
CA LEU A 43 3.91 -7.30 3.86
C LEU A 43 5.27 -7.95 4.14
N GLU A 44 6.33 -7.55 3.44
CA GLU A 44 7.69 -8.03 3.68
C GLU A 44 8.19 -7.59 5.06
N ILE A 45 8.06 -6.32 5.41
CA ILE A 45 8.44 -5.77 6.73
C ILE A 45 7.70 -6.51 7.85
N ILE A 46 6.40 -6.76 7.70
CA ILE A 46 5.62 -7.51 8.69
C ILE A 46 6.15 -8.95 8.83
N LYS A 47 6.48 -9.62 7.72
CA LYS A 47 7.03 -10.98 7.77
C LYS A 47 8.38 -11.02 8.49
N GLU A 48 9.25 -10.06 8.21
CA GLU A 48 10.55 -9.93 8.89
C GLU A 48 10.36 -9.73 10.40
N TYR A 49 9.48 -8.81 10.81
CA TYR A 49 9.16 -8.60 12.21
C TYR A 49 8.61 -9.86 12.87
N LEU A 50 7.63 -10.53 12.26
CA LEU A 50 7.01 -11.73 12.82
C LEU A 50 7.99 -12.89 12.98
N ALA A 51 9.07 -12.94 12.19
CA ALA A 51 10.09 -13.98 12.30
C ALA A 51 10.98 -13.81 13.55
N VAL A 52 11.16 -12.59 14.04
CA VAL A 52 12.02 -12.27 15.20
C VAL A 52 11.27 -11.76 16.42
N LYS A 53 9.96 -11.52 16.32
CA LYS A 53 9.16 -10.82 17.34
C LYS A 53 9.31 -11.38 18.77
N ASP A 54 9.48 -12.69 18.91
CA ASP A 54 9.53 -13.35 20.22
C ASP A 54 10.92 -13.19 20.87
N GLU A 55 11.92 -12.75 20.10
CA GLU A 55 13.29 -12.43 20.55
C GLU A 55 13.51 -10.93 20.78
N LEU A 56 12.56 -10.08 20.35
CA LEU A 56 12.65 -8.64 20.50
C LEU A 56 12.24 -8.18 21.91
N PRO A 57 12.92 -7.17 22.49
CA PRO A 57 12.51 -6.57 23.74
C PRO A 57 11.17 -5.84 23.59
N LEU A 58 10.31 -5.97 24.61
CA LEU A 58 9.07 -5.19 24.72
C LEU A 58 9.31 -4.03 25.68
N TYR A 59 8.83 -2.85 25.28
CA TYR A 59 8.92 -1.63 26.07
C TYR A 59 7.52 -1.17 26.48
N THR A 60 7.41 -0.63 27.67
CA THR A 60 6.21 0.08 28.14
C THR A 60 6.08 1.43 27.44
N ALA A 61 4.87 1.99 27.40
CA ALA A 61 4.66 3.33 26.84
C ALA A 61 5.56 4.39 27.52
N GLU A 62 5.73 4.29 28.85
CA GLU A 62 6.57 5.20 29.65
C GLU A 62 8.06 5.12 29.29
N GLU A 63 8.56 3.94 28.91
CA GLU A 63 9.93 3.76 28.44
C GLU A 63 10.12 4.38 27.05
N VAL A 64 9.15 4.17 26.15
CA VAL A 64 9.17 4.73 24.80
C VAL A 64 9.10 6.27 24.83
N ASP A 65 8.19 6.85 25.61
CA ASP A 65 8.05 8.31 25.74
C ASP A 65 9.35 8.95 26.24
N ARG A 66 10.01 8.31 27.21
CA ARG A 66 11.29 8.78 27.75
C ARG A 66 12.42 8.69 26.73
N GLU A 67 12.47 7.64 25.91
CA GLU A 67 13.56 7.41 24.96
C GLU A 67 13.40 8.24 23.68
N LEU A 68 12.16 8.51 23.26
CA LEU A 68 11.84 9.26 22.05
C LEU A 68 11.57 10.76 22.30
N ASP A 69 11.58 11.22 23.56
CA ASP A 69 11.27 12.60 23.97
C ASP A 69 9.89 13.06 23.47
N LEU A 70 8.89 12.17 23.64
CA LEU A 70 7.49 12.38 23.25
C LEU A 70 6.61 12.91 24.41
#